data_AF-A0A8X7RNZ7-F1
#
_entry.id   AF-A0A8X7RNZ7-F1
#
_cell.length_a   1.000
_cell.length_b   1.000
_cell.length_c   1.000
_cell.angle_alpha   90.00
_cell.angle_beta   90.00
_cell.angle_gamma   90.00
#
_symmetry.space_group_name_H-M   'P 1'
#
loop_
_entity.id
_entity.type
_entity.pdbx_description
1 polymer ?
#
loop_
_entity_poly.entity_id
_entity_poly.type
_entity_poly.pdbx_seq_one_letter_code
_entity_poly.pdbx_strand_id
1 'polypeptide(L)'
;MGVEKLGTLIFVSTITCLICICHGFTPQDNYLINCGSPANSTLMDRVFMSDKLASNLLTSSTKPEILASQSNSSDVYQTARVFTGVATYKFSVVARGRHWVRLHFNPFNYQNYQMGSAKFAVSTQTHVLLSDYTVNGSKVVKSTL
;
A
#
# COMPACT_ATOMS: atom_id res chain seq x y z
N MET A 1 46.18 3.80 31.78
CA MET A 1 45.97 3.21 30.44
C MET A 1 44.62 2.49 30.25
N GLY A 2 43.85 2.15 31.31
CA GLY A 2 42.56 1.43 31.17
C GLY A 2 41.33 2.32 30.89
N VAL A 3 41.29 3.55 31.42
CA VAL A 3 40.12 4.44 31.34
C VAL A 3 39.92 5.02 29.93
N GLU A 4 41.01 5.41 29.26
CA GLU A 4 41.00 5.90 27.87
C GLU A 4 40.39 4.86 26.90
N LYS A 5 40.81 3.59 27.03
CA LYS A 5 40.32 2.49 26.19
C LYS A 5 38.82 2.22 26.40
N LEU A 6 38.33 2.35 27.63
CA LEU A 6 36.92 2.14 27.96
C LEU A 6 36.04 3.26 27.37
N GLY A 7 36.50 4.52 27.45
CA GLY A 7 35.81 5.66 26.85
C GLY A 7 35.70 5.54 25.32
N THR A 8 36.77 5.12 24.65
CA THR A 8 36.75 4.88 23.19
C THR A 8 35.79 3.76 22.81
N LEU A 9 35.75 2.65 23.57
CA LEU A 9 34.83 1.53 23.34
C LEU A 9 33.37 1.94 23.45
N ILE A 10 33.02 2.74 24.46
CA ILE A 10 31.66 3.25 24.65
C ILE A 10 31.28 4.17 23.48
N PHE A 11 32.17 5.08 23.07
CA PHE A 11 31.90 6.01 21.98
C PHE A 11 31.72 5.31 20.62
N VAL A 12 32.53 4.29 20.33
CA VAL A 12 32.37 3.47 19.11
C VAL A 12 31.03 2.73 19.16
N SER A 13 30.69 2.12 20.30
CA SER A 13 29.42 1.39 20.46
C SER A 13 28.20 2.30 20.30
N THR A 14 28.22 3.52 20.83
CA THR A 14 27.10 4.46 20.69
C THR A 14 26.97 4.95 19.26
N ILE A 15 28.08 5.26 18.58
CA ILE A 15 28.07 5.63 17.15
C ILE A 15 27.52 4.50 16.29
N THR A 16 27.97 3.26 16.49
CA THR A 16 27.45 2.11 15.73
C THR A 16 25.96 1.90 15.97
N CYS A 17 25.50 2.03 17.22
CA CYS A 17 24.08 1.93 17.54
C CYS A 17 23.24 3.03 16.87
N LEU A 18 23.74 4.27 16.88
CA LEU A 18 23.10 5.41 16.20
C LEU A 18 23.03 5.19 14.68
N ILE A 19 24.08 4.64 14.07
CA ILE A 19 24.10 4.29 12.64
C ILE A 19 23.06 3.20 12.34
N CYS A 20 22.95 2.16 13.18
CA CYS A 20 21.94 1.11 12.99
C CYS A 20 20.49 1.65 13.08
N ILE A 21 20.23 2.63 13.95
CA ILE A 21 18.90 3.22 14.12
C ILE A 21 18.53 4.15 12.95
N CYS A 22 19.51 4.76 12.27
CA CYS A 22 19.24 5.63 11.13
C CYS A 22 19.03 4.89 9.79
N HIS A 23 19.29 3.58 9.74
CA HIS A 23 18.93 2.78 8.56
C HIS A 23 17.42 2.53 8.55
N GLY A 24 16.74 3.14 7.58
CA GLY A 24 15.33 2.88 7.30
C GLY A 24 15.07 1.41 6.96
N PHE A 25 13.85 0.96 7.21
CA PHE A 25 13.42 -0.40 6.88
C PHE A 25 13.17 -0.55 5.36
N THR A 26 13.92 -1.44 4.71
CA THR A 26 13.68 -1.86 3.33
C THR A 26 13.03 -3.23 3.32
N PRO A 27 11.72 -3.35 3.03
CA PRO A 27 11.04 -4.63 2.98
C PRO A 27 11.56 -5.48 1.81
N GLN A 28 11.75 -6.78 2.05
CA GLN A 28 12.11 -7.74 1.02
C GLN A 28 10.94 -7.95 0.01
N ASP A 29 9.72 -8.07 0.52
CA ASP A 29 8.50 -8.11 -0.29
C ASP A 29 7.86 -6.71 -0.31
N ASN A 30 7.90 -6.02 -1.47
CA ASN A 30 7.38 -4.66 -1.60
C ASN A 30 6.48 -4.51 -2.83
N TYR A 31 5.17 -4.69 -2.62
CA TYR A 31 4.17 -4.54 -3.67
C TYR A 31 3.48 -3.18 -3.56
N LEU A 32 3.71 -2.31 -4.53
CA LEU A 32 3.07 -1.01 -4.65
C LEU A 32 2.23 -0.99 -5.92
N ILE A 33 0.90 -1.08 -5.79
CA ILE A 33 -0.02 -1.22 -6.93
C ILE A 33 -0.81 0.07 -7.11
N ASN A 34 -0.80 0.59 -8.35
CA ASN A 34 -1.60 1.75 -8.75
C ASN A 34 -2.92 1.30 -9.38
N CYS A 35 -3.93 1.08 -8.53
CA CYS A 35 -5.22 0.50 -8.92
C CYS A 35 -5.91 1.31 -10.02
N GLY A 36 -6.30 0.62 -11.10
CA GLY A 36 -6.97 1.20 -12.26
C GLY A 36 -6.07 2.02 -13.19
N SER A 37 -4.78 2.14 -12.89
CA SER A 37 -3.85 2.91 -13.73
C SER A 37 -3.35 2.12 -14.93
N PRO A 38 -3.27 2.73 -16.12
CA PRO A 38 -2.65 2.11 -17.29
C PRO A 38 -1.12 2.12 -17.24
N ALA A 39 -0.52 2.97 -16.40
CA ALA A 39 0.93 3.21 -16.34
C ALA A 39 1.44 3.32 -14.90
N ASN A 40 2.76 3.20 -14.73
CA ASN A 40 3.37 3.40 -13.43
C ASN A 40 3.25 4.87 -13.01
N SER A 41 3.14 5.13 -11.71
CA SER A 41 3.12 6.47 -11.16
C SER A 41 3.97 6.55 -9.91
N THR A 42 4.51 7.73 -9.62
CA THR A 42 5.39 7.95 -8.47
C THR A 42 4.66 8.75 -7.40
N LEU A 43 4.73 8.28 -6.16
CA LEU A 43 4.24 9.01 -4.99
C LEU A 43 5.30 8.96 -3.89
N MET A 44 5.79 10.13 -3.47
CA MET A 44 6.80 10.26 -2.40
C MET A 44 8.01 9.34 -2.65
N ASP A 45 8.64 9.51 -3.82
CA ASP A 45 9.83 8.75 -4.27
C ASP A 45 9.65 7.23 -4.40
N ARG A 46 8.40 6.75 -4.37
CA ARG A 46 8.07 5.35 -4.56
C ARG A 46 7.29 5.15 -5.85
N VAL A 47 7.73 4.19 -6.66
CA VAL A 47 7.07 3.83 -7.91
C VAL A 47 5.99 2.80 -7.62
N PHE A 48 4.75 3.15 -7.95
CA PHE A 48 3.61 2.24 -7.92
C PHE A 48 3.44 1.64 -9.30
N MET A 49 3.48 0.30 -9.37
CA MET A 49 3.29 -0.49 -10.56
C MET A 49 1.86 -0.35 -11.07
N SER A 50 1.69 -0.18 -12.37
CA SER A 50 0.37 -0.13 -12.97
C SER A 50 -0.38 -1.43 -12.74
N ASP A 51 -1.67 -1.31 -12.47
CA ASP A 51 -2.54 -2.45 -12.22
C ASP A 51 -2.80 -3.28 -13.49
N LYS A 52 -2.55 -2.70 -14.68
CA LYS A 52 -2.45 -3.45 -15.93
C LYS A 52 -1.25 -4.42 -15.92
N LEU A 53 -0.08 -3.97 -15.47
CA LEU A 53 1.11 -4.81 -15.35
C LEU A 53 0.99 -5.83 -14.21
N ALA A 54 0.28 -5.46 -13.14
CA ALA A 54 -0.01 -6.33 -12.01
C ALA A 54 -1.25 -7.22 -12.21
N SER A 55 -1.79 -7.31 -13.43
CA SER A 55 -3.05 -8.02 -13.72
C SER A 55 -2.99 -9.52 -13.38
N ASN A 56 -1.80 -10.12 -13.37
CA ASN A 56 -1.59 -11.51 -12.94
C ASN A 56 -1.76 -11.72 -11.42
N LEU A 57 -1.71 -10.64 -10.62
CA LEU A 57 -1.93 -10.69 -9.18
C LEU A 57 -3.41 -10.63 -8.82
N LEU A 58 -4.28 -10.20 -9.75
CA LEU A 58 -5.69 -9.93 -9.51
C LEU A 58 -6.58 -11.00 -10.14
N THR A 59 -7.55 -11.48 -9.38
CA THR A 59 -8.65 -12.32 -9.88
C THR A 59 -9.98 -11.75 -9.42
N SER A 60 -10.91 -11.51 -10.33
CA SER A 60 -12.27 -11.06 -10.02
C SER A 60 -13.31 -12.09 -10.41
N SER A 61 -14.30 -12.28 -9.55
CA SER A 61 -15.47 -13.15 -9.78
C SER A 61 -16.45 -12.56 -10.79
N THR A 62 -16.48 -11.23 -10.93
CA THR A 62 -17.40 -10.50 -11.81
C THR A 62 -16.63 -9.63 -12.80
N LYS A 63 -17.00 -9.75 -14.08
CA LYS A 63 -16.54 -8.86 -15.16
C LYS A 63 -17.74 -8.12 -15.77
N PRO A 64 -17.56 -6.88 -16.23
CA PRO A 64 -16.29 -6.14 -16.32
C PRO A 64 -15.90 -5.42 -15.01
N GLU A 65 -14.59 -5.37 -14.75
CA GLU A 65 -14.00 -4.50 -13.74
C GLU A 65 -13.92 -3.07 -14.30
N ILE A 66 -14.25 -2.07 -13.49
CA ILE A 66 -14.31 -0.67 -13.94
C ILE A 66 -13.00 0.02 -13.58
N LEU A 67 -12.34 0.57 -14.61
CA LEU A 67 -11.19 1.44 -14.45
C LEU A 67 -11.68 2.89 -14.44
N ALA A 68 -11.60 3.50 -13.26
CA ALA A 68 -12.04 4.87 -13.03
C ALA A 68 -10.82 5.80 -13.00
N SER A 69 -11.00 7.00 -13.55
CA SER A 69 -9.99 8.05 -13.50
C SER A 69 -10.65 9.42 -13.33
N GLN A 70 -9.92 10.35 -12.72
CA GLN A 70 -10.30 11.75 -12.60
C GLN A 70 -9.14 12.67 -12.98
N SER A 71 -9.42 13.90 -13.40
CA SER A 71 -8.38 14.86 -13.83
C SER A 71 -7.73 15.65 -12.69
N ASN A 72 -8.29 15.58 -11.48
CA ASN A 72 -8.02 16.56 -10.42
C ASN A 72 -6.80 16.22 -9.54
N SER A 73 -6.12 15.09 -9.79
CA SER A 73 -4.90 14.70 -9.08
C SER A 73 -3.84 14.20 -10.05
N SER A 74 -2.57 14.51 -9.76
CA SER A 74 -1.42 14.15 -10.60
C SER A 74 -0.63 12.93 -10.10
N ASP A 75 -1.18 12.18 -9.14
CA ASP A 75 -0.49 11.08 -8.45
C ASP A 75 -1.29 9.75 -8.50
N VAL A 76 -0.90 8.79 -7.68
CA VAL A 76 -1.54 7.46 -7.58
C VAL A 76 -3.02 7.51 -7.15
N TYR A 77 -3.55 8.66 -6.72
CA TYR A 77 -4.96 8.82 -6.36
C TYR A 77 -5.83 9.31 -7.53
N GLN A 78 -5.24 9.44 -8.73
CA GLN A 78 -5.94 9.80 -9.96
C GLN A 78 -6.84 8.68 -10.47
N THR A 79 -6.46 7.44 -10.20
CA THR A 79 -7.16 6.26 -10.72
C THR A 79 -7.65 5.38 -9.59
N ALA A 80 -8.71 4.64 -9.87
CA ALA A 80 -9.22 3.60 -8.98
C ALA A 80 -9.71 2.42 -9.81
N ARG A 81 -9.59 1.21 -9.27
CA ARG A 81 -10.33 0.05 -9.78
C ARG A 81 -11.55 -0.16 -8.90
N VAL A 82 -12.73 -0.22 -9.53
CA VAL A 82 -13.99 -0.47 -8.84
C VAL A 82 -14.42 -1.91 -9.09
N PHE A 83 -14.74 -2.62 -8.00
CA PHE A 83 -15.25 -3.97 -8.03
C PHE A 83 -16.73 -3.96 -7.66
N THR A 84 -17.56 -4.55 -8.53
CA THR A 84 -19.01 -4.77 -8.29
C THR A 84 -19.31 -6.15 -7.68
N GLY A 85 -18.27 -6.96 -7.50
CA GLY A 85 -18.31 -8.27 -6.87
C GLY A 85 -16.99 -8.57 -6.18
N VAL A 86 -16.80 -9.83 -5.76
CA VAL A 86 -15.60 -10.22 -5.02
C VAL A 86 -14.38 -10.22 -5.95
N ALA A 87 -13.33 -9.53 -5.53
CA ALA A 87 -12.02 -9.55 -6.15
C ALA A 87 -10.94 -9.94 -5.14
N THR A 88 -9.89 -10.61 -5.61
CA THR A 88 -8.82 -11.16 -4.79
C THR A 88 -7.48 -10.81 -5.41
N TYR A 89 -6.64 -10.13 -4.63
CA TYR A 89 -5.22 -10.00 -4.93
C TYR A 89 -4.43 -11.13 -4.27
N LYS A 90 -3.49 -11.72 -5.01
CA LYS A 90 -2.57 -12.75 -4.54
C LYS A 90 -1.13 -12.27 -4.72
N PHE A 91 -0.39 -12.20 -3.62
CA PHE A 91 1.01 -11.78 -3.59
C PHE A 91 1.90 -12.95 -3.18
N SER A 92 3.03 -13.12 -3.86
CA SER A 92 4.03 -14.14 -3.53
C SER A 92 4.99 -13.58 -2.49
N VAL A 93 4.72 -13.86 -1.22
CA VAL A 93 5.52 -13.34 -0.10
C VAL A 93 6.64 -14.34 0.24
N VAL A 94 7.90 -13.90 0.15
CA VAL A 94 9.07 -14.75 0.38
C VAL A 94 9.61 -14.59 1.80
N ALA A 95 9.54 -13.38 2.37
CA ALA A 95 10.01 -13.09 3.70
C ALA A 95 9.03 -13.62 4.75
N ARG A 96 9.55 -14.36 5.72
CA ARG A 96 8.79 -14.79 6.89
C ARG A 96 8.69 -13.64 7.87
N GLY A 97 7.53 -13.50 8.50
CA GLY A 97 7.31 -12.53 9.57
C GLY A 97 6.12 -11.64 9.28
N ARG A 98 6.17 -10.43 9.85
CA ARG A 98 5.07 -9.47 9.81
C ARG A 98 5.15 -8.62 8.53
N HIS A 99 4.01 -8.40 7.91
CA HIS A 99 3.89 -7.66 6.66
C HIS A 99 2.91 -6.52 6.83
N TRP A 100 3.26 -5.34 6.32
CA TRP A 100 2.36 -4.20 6.35
C TRP A 100 1.44 -4.22 5.13
N VAL A 101 0.14 -4.14 5.37
CA VAL A 101 -0.84 -3.88 4.31
C VAL A 101 -1.30 -2.43 4.44
N ARG A 102 -1.10 -1.64 3.37
CA ARG A 102 -1.56 -0.26 3.27
C ARG A 102 -2.61 -0.14 2.17
N LEU A 103 -3.83 0.20 2.56
CA LEU A 103 -4.96 0.39 1.66
C LEU A 103 -5.15 1.89 1.43
N HIS A 104 -5.11 2.30 0.17
CA HIS A 104 -5.24 3.69 -0.26
C HIS A 104 -6.63 3.90 -0.85
N PHE A 105 -7.39 4.84 -0.29
CA PHE A 105 -8.73 5.17 -0.76
C PHE A 105 -8.81 6.65 -1.08
N ASN A 106 -9.32 6.98 -2.28
CA ASN A 106 -9.66 8.33 -2.68
C ASN A 106 -11.04 8.28 -3.36
N PRO A 107 -12.13 8.61 -2.64
CA PRO A 107 -13.46 8.51 -3.19
C PRO A 107 -13.71 9.63 -4.20
N PHE A 108 -14.13 9.26 -5.41
CA PHE A 108 -14.63 10.20 -6.41
C PHE A 108 -15.77 9.59 -7.21
N ASN A 109 -16.52 10.43 -7.91
CA ASN A 109 -17.63 9.99 -8.74
C ASN A 109 -17.12 9.64 -10.13
N TYR A 110 -17.49 8.46 -10.63
CA TYR A 110 -17.14 8.02 -11.98
C TYR A 110 -18.33 7.35 -12.63
N GLN A 111 -18.85 7.93 -13.72
CA GLN A 111 -20.09 7.50 -14.35
C GLN A 111 -21.22 7.39 -13.30
N ASN A 112 -21.85 6.21 -13.19
CA ASN A 112 -22.92 5.96 -12.22
C ASN A 112 -22.41 5.48 -10.85
N TYR A 113 -21.08 5.42 -10.64
CA TYR A 113 -20.48 4.91 -9.41
C TYR A 113 -20.08 6.05 -8.48
N GLN A 114 -20.77 6.13 -7.35
CA GLN A 114 -20.54 7.12 -6.28
C GLN A 114 -19.66 6.48 -5.19
N MET A 115 -18.33 6.51 -5.36
CA MET A 115 -17.40 5.78 -4.47
C MET A 115 -17.50 6.19 -3.01
N GLY A 116 -17.86 7.45 -2.72
CA GLY A 116 -18.07 7.94 -1.36
C GLY A 116 -19.26 7.30 -0.62
N SER A 117 -20.14 6.60 -1.32
CA SER A 117 -21.27 5.86 -0.76
C SER A 117 -21.06 4.33 -0.75
N ALA A 118 -19.95 3.86 -1.33
CA ALA A 118 -19.67 2.44 -1.43
C ALA A 118 -19.47 1.83 -0.04
N LYS A 119 -20.03 0.63 0.16
CA LYS A 119 -19.84 -0.20 1.33
C LYS A 119 -19.14 -1.48 0.92
N PHE A 120 -18.05 -1.81 1.59
CA PHE A 120 -17.26 -3.00 1.28
C PHE A 120 -16.51 -3.52 2.50
N ALA A 121 -16.05 -4.76 2.39
CA ALA A 121 -15.16 -5.38 3.35
C ALA A 121 -13.84 -5.75 2.66
N VAL A 122 -12.76 -5.74 3.43
CA VAL A 122 -11.44 -6.20 2.98
C VAL A 122 -10.93 -7.19 4.01
N SER A 123 -10.52 -8.37 3.54
CA SER A 123 -9.98 -9.41 4.39
C SER A 123 -8.75 -10.05 3.75
N THR A 124 -7.90 -10.60 4.60
CA THR A 124 -6.88 -11.58 4.23
C THR A 124 -7.45 -12.98 4.46
N GLN A 125 -6.64 -14.02 4.21
CA GLN A 125 -7.05 -15.40 4.48
C GLN A 125 -7.39 -15.67 5.95
N THR A 126 -6.84 -14.88 6.88
CA THR A 126 -6.95 -15.15 8.32
C THR A 126 -7.54 -14.01 9.13
N HIS A 127 -7.64 -12.80 8.56
CA HIS A 127 -8.07 -11.61 9.30
C HIS A 127 -8.99 -10.71 8.46
N VAL A 128 -9.97 -10.09 9.10
CA VAL A 128 -10.77 -9.01 8.51
C VAL A 128 -10.05 -7.69 8.78
N LEU A 129 -9.68 -6.97 7.72
CA LEU A 129 -8.99 -5.68 7.81
C LEU A 129 -9.98 -4.52 7.88
N LEU A 130 -11.07 -4.62 7.12
CA LEU A 130 -12.16 -3.66 7.06
C LEU A 130 -13.49 -4.43 6.98
N SER A 131 -14.49 -3.99 7.73
CA SER A 131 -15.85 -4.54 7.75
C SER A 131 -16.85 -3.40 7.64
N ASP A 132 -17.87 -3.57 6.80
CA ASP A 132 -18.91 -2.57 6.52
C ASP A 132 -18.38 -1.14 6.34
N TYR A 133 -17.27 -1.02 5.61
CA TYR A 133 -16.49 0.21 5.55
C TYR A 133 -16.95 1.12 4.40
N THR A 134 -17.01 2.42 4.69
CA THR A 134 -17.27 3.50 3.74
C THR A 134 -16.22 4.58 3.87
N VAL A 135 -15.81 5.16 2.74
CA VAL A 135 -14.80 6.21 2.68
C VAL A 135 -15.49 7.55 2.48
N ASN A 136 -15.60 8.34 3.53
CA ASN A 136 -16.33 9.61 3.50
C ASN A 136 -15.43 10.75 3.00
N GLY A 137 -15.73 11.25 1.79
CA GLY A 137 -15.38 12.57 1.26
C GLY A 137 -13.89 12.88 1.00
N SER A 138 -12.95 12.31 1.73
CA SER A 138 -11.54 12.64 1.64
C SER A 138 -10.67 11.40 1.48
N LYS A 139 -9.51 11.60 0.84
CA LYS A 139 -8.45 10.62 0.73
C LYS A 139 -8.03 10.10 2.11
N VAL A 140 -7.96 8.78 2.25
CA VAL A 140 -7.54 8.11 3.48
C VAL A 140 -6.63 6.93 3.18
N VAL A 141 -5.66 6.72 4.08
CA VAL A 141 -4.77 5.56 4.05
C VAL A 141 -4.99 4.75 5.31
N LYS A 142 -5.32 3.46 5.15
CA LYS A 142 -5.45 2.51 6.25
C LYS A 142 -4.24 1.58 6.24
N SER A 143 -3.54 1.50 7.38
CA SER A 143 -2.39 0.62 7.53
C SER A 143 -2.69 -0.43 8.59
N THR A 144 -2.41 -1.68 8.28
CA THR A 144 -2.50 -2.80 9.23
C THR A 144 -1.22 -3.64 9.18
N LEU A 145 -0.94 -4.25 10.31
CA LEU A 145 0.13 -5.21 10.56
C LEU A 145 -0.26 -6.62 10.15
#